data_AF-A0A4Y8LMP8-F1
#
_entry.id   AF-A0A4Y8LMP8-F1
#
_cell.length_a   1.000
_cell.length_b   1.000
_cell.length_c   1.000
_cell.angle_alpha   90.00
_cell.angle_beta   90.00
_cell.angle_gamma   90.00
#
_symmetry.space_group_name_H-M   'P 1'
#
loop_
_entity.id
_entity.type
_entity.pdbx_description
1 polymer ?
#
loop_
_entity_poly.entity_id
_entity_poly.type
_entity_poly.pdbx_seq_one_letter_code
_entity_poly.pdbx_strand_id
1 'polypeptide(L)'
;MNEHILKALEVEIEPLIRKIVLDLRPSKVVDKDTFEQLYSKLNEYTEQIKGHDSLLRSMAGKLFYLFSTMVLEAKYTNYNSEIMDEVFRLRQVLIDVFDENIMI
;
A
#
# COMPACT_ATOMS: atom_id res chain seq x y z
N MET A 1 4.36 20.30 -3.40
CA MET A 1 3.65 19.05 -3.69
C MET A 1 3.01 19.19 -5.05
N ASN A 2 3.30 18.30 -6.00
CA ASN A 2 2.61 18.31 -7.30
C ASN A 2 1.37 17.41 -7.25
N GLU A 3 0.24 18.00 -6.87
CA GLU A 3 -1.02 17.27 -6.69
C GLU A 3 -1.49 16.52 -7.95
N HIS A 4 -1.14 17.02 -9.14
CA HIS A 4 -1.48 16.34 -10.40
C HIS A 4 -0.71 15.02 -10.56
N ILE A 5 0.57 15.00 -10.20
CA ILE A 5 1.39 13.78 -10.24
C ILE A 5 0.87 12.77 -9.20
N LEU A 6 0.56 13.23 -7.99
CA LEU A 6 0.02 12.35 -6.94
C LEU A 6 -1.32 11.71 -7.35
N LYS A 7 -2.18 12.47 -8.02
CA LYS A 7 -3.45 11.93 -8.56
C LYS A 7 -3.21 10.91 -9.68
N ALA A 8 -2.23 11.15 -10.56
CA ALA A 8 -1.88 10.19 -11.60
C ALA A 8 -1.36 8.87 -10.99
N LEU A 9 -0.46 8.95 -10.00
CA LEU A 9 0.02 7.78 -9.27
C LEU A 9 -1.12 7.08 -8.52
N GLU A 10 -2.04 7.81 -7.90
CA GLU A 10 -3.19 7.21 -7.22
C GLU A 10 -4.08 6.42 -8.21
N VAL A 11 -4.27 6.92 -9.44
CA VAL A 11 -5.00 6.21 -10.51
C VAL A 11 -4.30 4.91 -10.92
N GLU A 12 -2.96 4.89 -10.91
CA GLU A 12 -2.17 3.70 -11.21
C GLU A 12 -2.15 2.69 -10.05
N ILE A 13 -2.15 3.17 -8.80
CA ILE A 13 -2.09 2.32 -7.60
C ILE A 13 -3.45 1.67 -7.30
N GLU A 14 -4.55 2.39 -7.52
CA GLU A 14 -5.90 1.89 -7.23
C GLU A 14 -6.20 0.50 -7.83
N PRO A 15 -5.95 0.21 -9.12
CA PRO A 15 -6.19 -1.12 -9.67
C PRO A 15 -5.32 -2.21 -9.03
N LEU A 16 -4.09 -1.90 -8.62
CA LEU A 16 -3.21 -2.84 -7.92
C LEU A 16 -3.78 -3.22 -6.54
N ILE A 17 -4.23 -2.22 -5.78
CA ILE A 17 -4.93 -2.45 -4.50
C ILE A 17 -6.16 -3.31 -4.71
N ARG A 18 -6.98 -3.00 -5.71
CA ARG A 18 -8.19 -3.77 -6.02
C ARG A 18 -7.86 -5.22 -6.36
N LYS A 19 -6.85 -5.46 -7.20
CA LYS A 19 -6.41 -6.81 -7.57
C LYS A 19 -5.93 -7.60 -6.35
N ILE A 20 -5.06 -7.04 -5.51
CA ILE A 20 -4.59 -7.70 -4.29
C ILE A 20 -5.77 -8.10 -3.39
N VAL A 21 -6.73 -7.20 -3.18
CA VAL A 21 -7.92 -7.51 -2.37
C VAL A 21 -8.77 -8.63 -2.99
N LEU A 22 -8.90 -8.65 -4.32
CA LEU A 22 -9.62 -9.70 -5.05
C LEU A 22 -8.90 -11.04 -5.07
N ASP A 23 -7.57 -11.08 -4.97
CA ASP A 23 -6.80 -12.31 -4.90
C ASP A 23 -6.80 -12.89 -3.46
N LEU A 24 -6.74 -12.00 -2.46
CA LEU A 24 -6.73 -12.40 -1.05
C LEU A 24 -8.11 -12.84 -0.54
N ARG A 25 -9.18 -12.07 -0.74
CA ARG A 25 -10.49 -12.37 -0.12
C ARG A 25 -11.07 -13.75 -0.48
N PRO A 26 -11.24 -14.10 -1.76
CA PRO A 26 -11.78 -15.40 -2.13
C PRO A 26 -10.72 -16.50 -2.08
N SER A 27 -9.50 -16.23 -2.57
CA SER A 27 -8.55 -17.29 -2.92
C SER A 27 -7.36 -17.40 -1.97
N LYS A 28 -7.13 -16.39 -1.11
CA LYS A 28 -5.98 -16.31 -0.20
C LYS A 28 -4.64 -16.41 -0.94
N VAL A 29 -4.59 -15.92 -2.18
CA VAL A 29 -3.41 -15.98 -3.04
C VAL A 29 -2.60 -14.69 -2.90
N VAL A 30 -1.29 -14.83 -2.83
CA VAL A 30 -0.33 -13.73 -2.91
C VAL A 30 0.27 -13.70 -4.31
N ASP A 31 -0.13 -12.71 -5.10
CA ASP A 31 0.46 -12.44 -6.42
C ASP A 31 1.65 -11.49 -6.24
N LYS A 32 2.85 -12.07 -6.14
CA LYS A 32 4.08 -11.32 -5.86
C LYS A 32 4.36 -10.22 -6.88
N ASP A 33 4.09 -10.46 -8.16
CA ASP A 33 4.33 -9.46 -9.21
C ASP A 33 3.45 -8.23 -9.04
N THR A 34 2.23 -8.42 -8.56
CA THR A 34 1.30 -7.31 -8.27
C THR A 34 1.71 -6.53 -7.03
N PHE A 35 2.21 -7.22 -6.00
CA PHE A 35 2.78 -6.58 -4.82
C PHE A 35 4.04 -5.78 -5.17
N GLU A 36 4.96 -6.30 -5.98
CA GLU A 36 6.15 -5.56 -6.43
C GLU A 36 5.78 -4.29 -7.22
N GLN A 37 4.79 -4.38 -8.12
CA GLN A 37 4.29 -3.21 -8.84
C GLN A 37 3.70 -2.17 -7.88
N LEU A 38 2.93 -2.62 -6.88
CA LEU A 38 2.38 -1.73 -5.86
C LEU A 38 3.52 -1.03 -5.10
N TYR A 39 4.52 -1.77 -4.65
CA TYR A 39 5.64 -1.20 -3.88
C TYR A 39 6.47 -0.23 -4.70
N SER A 40 6.75 -0.54 -5.98
CA SER A 40 7.40 0.41 -6.89
C SER A 40 6.63 1.73 -6.97
N LYS A 41 5.31 1.66 -7.15
CA LYS A 41 4.46 2.84 -7.25
C LYS A 41 4.32 3.61 -5.94
N LEU A 42 4.34 2.92 -4.79
CA LEU A 42 4.34 3.58 -3.49
C LEU A 42 5.68 4.25 -3.20
N ASN A 43 6.81 3.70 -3.65
CA ASN A 43 8.10 4.37 -3.59
C ASN A 43 8.11 5.63 -4.47
N GLU A 44 7.61 5.54 -5.70
CA GLU A 44 7.42 6.72 -6.57
C GLU A 44 6.54 7.77 -5.87
N TYR A 45 5.42 7.37 -5.26
CA TYR A 45 4.54 8.26 -4.51
C TYR A 45 5.24 8.92 -3.32
N THR A 46 6.02 8.15 -2.57
CA THR A 46 6.78 8.62 -1.40
C THR A 46 7.78 9.70 -1.79
N GLU A 47 8.52 9.51 -2.89
CA GLU A 47 9.45 10.53 -3.40
C GLU A 47 8.73 11.82 -3.84
N GLN A 48 7.49 11.73 -4.33
CA GLN A 48 6.71 12.92 -4.71
C GLN A 48 6.15 13.71 -3.51
N ILE A 49 5.98 13.08 -2.35
CA ILE A 49 5.53 13.74 -1.11
C ILE A 49 6.67 14.15 -0.18
N LYS A 50 7.90 13.73 -0.48
CA LYS A 50 9.08 14.09 0.32
C LYS A 50 9.25 15.60 0.41
N GLY A 51 9.40 16.12 1.63
CA GLY A 51 9.46 17.57 1.89
C GLY A 51 8.11 18.27 1.81
N HIS A 52 7.01 17.53 1.80
CA HIS A 52 5.65 18.05 1.89
C HIS A 52 4.91 17.44 3.08
N ASP A 53 4.25 18.30 3.87
CA ASP A 53 3.58 17.89 5.12
C ASP A 53 2.24 17.18 4.91
N SER A 54 1.87 16.86 3.66
CA SER A 54 0.56 16.27 3.40
C SER A 54 0.57 15.27 2.25
N LEU A 55 -0.14 14.17 2.50
CA LEU A 55 -0.47 13.13 1.54
C LEU A 55 -1.93 13.31 1.10
N LEU A 56 -2.31 12.75 -0.05
CA LEU A 56 -3.71 12.80 -0.48
C LEU A 56 -4.58 11.99 0.49
N ARG A 57 -5.59 12.61 1.11
CA ARG A 57 -6.51 11.92 2.03
C ARG A 57 -7.13 10.65 1.43
N SER A 58 -7.45 10.69 0.13
CA SER A 58 -7.97 9.55 -0.62
C SER A 58 -6.99 8.38 -0.64
N MET A 59 -5.70 8.68 -0.83
CA MET A 59 -4.62 7.71 -0.81
C MET A 59 -4.45 7.06 0.57
N ALA A 60 -4.44 7.86 1.65
CA ALA A 60 -4.43 7.32 3.02
C ALA A 60 -5.56 6.32 3.26
N GLY A 61 -6.78 6.66 2.85
CA GLY A 61 -7.94 5.79 3.00
C GLY A 61 -7.78 4.47 2.25
N LYS A 62 -7.27 4.50 1.01
CA LYS A 62 -7.00 3.30 0.20
C LYS A 62 -5.94 2.40 0.83
N LEU A 63 -4.84 2.98 1.32
CA LEU A 63 -3.75 2.25 1.97
C LEU A 63 -4.18 1.63 3.29
N PHE A 64 -4.93 2.38 4.10
CA PHE A 64 -5.52 1.86 5.33
C PHE A 64 -6.47 0.70 5.05
N TYR A 65 -7.32 0.82 4.03
CA TYR A 65 -8.22 -0.26 3.61
C TYR A 65 -7.47 -1.52 3.16
N LEU A 66 -6.40 -1.36 2.36
CA LEU A 66 -5.56 -2.49 1.96
C LEU A 66 -4.94 -3.18 3.18
N PHE A 67 -4.26 -2.41 4.03
CA PHE A 67 -3.55 -2.95 5.19
C PHE A 67 -4.50 -3.69 6.15
N SER A 68 -5.63 -3.08 6.51
CA SER A 68 -6.63 -3.70 7.37
C SER A 68 -7.24 -4.97 6.75
N THR A 69 -7.47 -4.97 5.43
CA THR A 69 -7.93 -6.17 4.72
C THR A 69 -6.88 -7.28 4.79
N MET A 70 -5.61 -7.00 4.50
CA MET A 70 -4.55 -8.02 4.55
C MET A 70 -4.39 -8.64 5.94
N VAL A 71 -4.44 -7.83 7.01
CA VAL A 71 -4.39 -8.32 8.40
C VAL A 71 -5.59 -9.22 8.71
N LEU A 72 -6.79 -8.86 8.24
CA LEU A 72 -7.99 -9.69 8.41
C LEU A 72 -7.86 -11.03 7.67
N GLU A 73 -7.39 -11.02 6.43
CA GLU A 73 -7.22 -12.24 5.63
C GLU A 73 -6.09 -13.14 6.19
N ALA A 74 -5.02 -12.55 6.73
CA ALA A 74 -4.00 -13.28 7.48
C ALA A 74 -4.62 -14.00 8.67
N LYS A 75 -5.48 -13.33 9.45
CA LYS A 75 -6.19 -13.98 10.57
C LYS A 75 -7.05 -15.16 10.11
N TYR A 76 -7.76 -15.04 8.98
CA TYR A 76 -8.59 -16.13 8.44
C TYR A 76 -7.79 -17.32 7.89
N THR A 77 -6.49 -17.14 7.64
CA THR A 77 -5.57 -18.20 7.23
C THR A 77 -4.68 -18.68 8.36
N ASN A 78 -5.03 -18.34 9.61
CA ASN A 78 -4.22 -18.63 10.80
C ASN A 78 -2.78 -18.11 10.66
N TYR A 79 -2.64 -16.88 10.15
CA TYR A 79 -1.38 -16.17 9.94
C TYR A 79 -0.42 -16.94 9.04
N ASN A 80 -0.91 -17.38 7.88
CA ASN A 80 -0.07 -17.95 6.83
C ASN A 80 1.14 -17.03 6.56
N SER A 81 2.33 -17.64 6.49
CA SER A 81 3.60 -16.90 6.40
C SER A 81 3.67 -16.01 5.16
N GLU A 82 3.16 -16.45 4.02
CA GLU A 82 3.23 -15.69 2.76
C GLU A 82 2.40 -14.40 2.84
N ILE A 83 1.18 -14.47 3.40
CA ILE A 83 0.37 -13.27 3.60
C ILE A 83 1.00 -12.36 4.66
N MET A 84 1.56 -12.95 5.73
CA MET A 84 2.20 -12.18 6.80
C MET A 84 3.46 -11.46 6.34
N ASP A 85 4.26 -12.08 5.48
CA ASP A 85 5.46 -11.46 4.90
C ASP A 85 5.07 -10.19 4.13
N GLU A 86 4.03 -10.25 3.30
CA GLU A 86 3.53 -9.07 2.58
C GLU A 86 2.84 -8.05 3.50
N VAL A 87 2.19 -8.48 4.59
CA VAL A 87 1.65 -7.57 5.62
C VAL A 87 2.79 -6.77 6.26
N PHE A 88 3.88 -7.43 6.66
CA PHE A 88 5.02 -6.76 7.28
C PHE A 88 5.74 -5.84 6.29
N ARG A 89 5.89 -6.27 5.04
CA ARG A 89 6.50 -5.44 4.01
C ARG A 89 5.65 -4.22 3.68
N LEU A 90 4.33 -4.39 3.52
CA LEU A 90 3.42 -3.26 3.35
C LEU A 90 3.51 -2.32 4.54
N ARG A 91 3.52 -2.83 5.78
CA ARG A 91 3.69 -1.99 6.97
C ARG A 91 4.95 -1.12 6.91
N GLN A 92 6.07 -1.67 6.45
CA GLN A 92 7.31 -0.89 6.32
C GLN A 92 7.16 0.23 5.28
N VAL A 93 6.63 -0.07 4.10
CA VAL A 93 6.37 0.93 3.07
C VAL A 93 5.38 2.00 3.56
N LEU A 94 4.35 1.60 4.31
CA LEU A 94 3.41 2.55 4.90
C LEU A 94 4.08 3.44 5.94
N ILE A 95 5.01 2.92 6.75
CA ILE A 95 5.80 3.79 7.64
C ILE A 95 6.47 4.86 6.81
N ASP A 96 7.13 4.52 5.69
CA ASP A 96 7.82 5.50 4.85
C ASP A 96 6.86 6.50 4.19
N VAL A 97 5.68 6.05 3.73
CA VAL A 97 4.64 6.90 3.13
C VAL A 97 4.02 7.86 4.16
N PHE A 98 3.85 7.39 5.40
CA PHE A 98 3.25 8.15 6.50
C PHE A 98 4.29 8.81 7.43
N ASP A 99 5.59 8.65 7.17
CA ASP A 99 6.64 8.91 8.16
C ASP A 99 6.66 10.38 8.59
N GLU A 100 6.74 10.55 9.91
CA GLU A 100 6.75 11.79 10.68
C GLU A 100 8.14 12.47 10.67
N ASN A 101 9.14 11.85 10.05
CA ASN A 101 10.52 12.35 9.92
C ASN A 101 10.79 13.24 8.68
N ILE A 102 9.76 13.75 8.00
CA ILE A 102 9.92 14.86 7.02
C ILE A 102 10.45 16.16 7.70
N MET A 103 10.61 16.15 9.03
CA MET A 103 11.17 17.23 9.86
C MET A 103 12.49 16.87 10.59
N ILE A 104 13.50 16.30 9.91
CA ILE A 104 14.89 16.37 10.38
C ILE A 104 15.81 16.86 9.25
#